data_AF-A0A537RXV5-F1
#
_entry.id   AF-A0A537RXV5-F1
#
_cell.length_a   1.000
_cell.length_b   1.000
_cell.length_c   1.000
_cell.angle_alpha   90.00
_cell.angle_beta   90.00
_cell.angle_gamma   90.00
#
_symmetry.space_group_name_H-M   'P 1'
#
loop_
_entity.id
_entity.type
_entity.pdbx_description
1 polymer ?
#
loop_
_entity_poly.entity_id
_entity_poly.type
_entity_poly.pdbx_seq_one_letter_code
_entity_poly.pdbx_strand_id
1 'polypeptide(L)' 'MTRAEWGVDELPEPILDKLIDASAAALGLPVAPEWKPAIKANLAVTLHLANMVATFPLPDEADPAPTFEA' A
#
# COMPACT_ATOMS: atom_id res chain seq x y z
N MET A 1 13.65 0.47 15.68
CA MET A 1 12.80 1.29 14.82
C MET A 1 11.34 0.98 15.16
N THR A 2 10.52 1.96 15.52
CA THR A 2 9.12 1.80 15.98
C THR A 2 8.14 2.22 14.90
N ARG A 3 6.88 1.79 15.00
CA ARG A 3 5.80 2.13 14.04
C ARG A 3 5.60 3.64 13.88
N ALA A 4 5.79 4.40 14.96
CA ALA A 4 5.72 5.85 14.96
C ALA A 4 6.86 6.50 14.16
N GLU A 5 8.07 5.91 14.17
CA GLU A 5 9.22 6.43 13.42
C GLU A 5 9.06 6.30 11.90
N TRP A 6 8.10 5.50 11.42
CA TRP A 6 7.77 5.36 9.99
C TRP A 6 6.57 6.22 9.57
N GLY A 7 6.04 7.10 10.42
CA GLY A 7 4.90 7.96 10.07
C GLY A 7 3.61 7.19 9.72
N VAL A 8 3.55 5.89 10.05
CA VAL A 8 2.43 4.98 9.75
C VAL A 8 1.15 5.41 10.48
N ASP A 9 1.29 6.18 11.56
CA ASP A 9 0.19 6.69 12.37
C ASP A 9 -0.42 8.01 11.82
N GLU A 10 0.15 8.61 10.77
CA GLU A 10 -0.35 9.86 10.16
C GLU A 10 -1.42 9.65 9.06
N LEU A 11 -1.62 8.41 8.60
CA LEU A 11 -2.69 8.11 7.64
C LEU A 11 -4.05 8.17 8.36
N PRO A 12 -5.03 8.96 7.87
CA PRO A 12 -6.34 9.03 8.51
C PRO A 12 -6.97 7.64 8.54
N GLU A 13 -7.17 7.07 9.74
CA GLU A 13 -7.77 5.74 9.91
C GLU A 13 -9.05 5.49 9.08
N PRO A 14 -10.00 6.44 8.92
CA PRO A 14 -11.20 6.21 8.11
C PRO A 14 -10.94 6.11 6.59
N ILE A 15 -9.75 6.48 6.10
CA ILE A 15 -9.39 6.34 4.68
C ILE A 15 -8.92 4.92 4.38
N LEU A 16 -8.12 4.31 5.26
CA LEU A 16 -7.62 2.95 5.06
C LEU A 16 -8.75 1.92 5.06
N ASP A 17 -9.75 2.07 5.93
CA ASP A 17 -10.90 1.17 5.95
C ASP A 17 -11.69 1.24 4.63
N LYS A 18 -11.93 2.45 4.10
CA LYS A 18 -12.59 2.63 2.81
C LYS A 18 -11.80 2.05 1.64
N LEU A 19 -10.48 2.23 1.64
CA LEU A 19 -9.59 1.68 0.62
C LEU A 19 -9.61 0.15 0.64
N ILE A 20 -9.56 -0.46 1.83
CA ILE A 20 -9.64 -1.92 1.99
C ILE A 20 -10.97 -2.44 1.46
N ASP A 21 -12.09 -1.82 1.84
CA ASP A 21 -13.43 -2.27 1.41
C ASP A 21 -13.62 -2.13 -0.10
N ALA A 22 -13.19 -1.01 -0.69
CA ALA A 22 -13.27 -0.79 -2.14
C ALA A 22 -12.36 -1.76 -2.92
N SER A 23 -11.14 -2.02 -2.43
CA SER A 23 -10.19 -2.92 -3.08
C SER A 23 -10.65 -4.38 -3.00
N ALA A 24 -11.15 -4.80 -1.83
CA ALA A 24 -11.71 -6.13 -1.63
C ALA A 24 -12.90 -6.37 -2.57
N ALA A 25 -13.80 -5.39 -2.72
CA ALA A 25 -14.92 -5.47 -3.65
C ALA A 25 -14.46 -5.54 -5.11
N ALA A 26 -13.51 -4.68 -5.52
CA ALA A 26 -12.97 -4.67 -6.89
C ALA A 26 -12.27 -5.98 -7.27
N LEU A 27 -11.61 -6.62 -6.31
CA LEU A 27 -10.90 -7.90 -6.49
C LEU A 27 -11.78 -9.13 -6.27
N GLY A 28 -13.04 -8.97 -5.83
CA GLY A 28 -13.89 -10.08 -5.44
C GLY A 28 -13.33 -10.90 -4.27
N LEU A 29 -12.53 -10.27 -3.41
CA LEU A 29 -11.82 -10.93 -2.30
C LEU A 29 -12.66 -10.83 -1.01
N PRO A 30 -13.18 -11.94 -0.46
CA PRO A 30 -13.83 -11.90 0.84
C PRO A 30 -12.82 -11.61 1.95
N VAL A 31 -13.07 -10.56 2.73
CA VAL A 31 -12.26 -10.18 3.89
C VAL A 31 -13.07 -10.36 5.16
N ALA A 32 -12.61 -11.27 6.02
CA ALA A 32 -13.24 -11.46 7.32
C ALA A 32 -12.97 -10.23 8.23
N PRO A 33 -13.94 -9.77 9.04
CA PRO A 33 -13.78 -8.60 9.90
C PRO A 33 -12.55 -8.68 10.83
N GLU A 34 -12.26 -9.87 11.35
CA GLU A 34 -11.10 -10.16 12.21
C GLU A 34 -9.74 -9.96 11.52
N TRP A 35 -9.69 -9.95 10.18
CA TRP A 35 -8.45 -9.73 9.42
C TRP A 35 -8.17 -8.25 9.18
N LYS A 36 -9.19 -7.38 9.23
CA LYS A 36 -9.05 -5.94 8.92
C LYS A 36 -7.94 -5.24 9.70
N PRO A 37 -7.74 -5.48 11.02
CA PRO A 37 -6.64 -4.84 11.76
C PRO A 37 -5.26 -5.19 11.19
N ALA A 38 -5.04 -6.47 10.84
CA ALA A 38 -3.77 -6.92 10.27
C ALA A 38 -3.56 -6.40 8.84
N ILE A 39 -4.61 -6.36 8.03
CA ILE A 39 -4.56 -5.79 6.67
C ILE A 39 -4.19 -4.31 6.76
N LYS A 40 -4.82 -3.54 7.64
CA LYS A 40 -4.50 -2.12 7.87
C LYS A 40 -3.04 -1.91 8.24
N ALA A 41 -2.53 -2.69 9.20
CA ALA A 41 -1.15 -2.57 9.66
C ALA A 41 -0.15 -2.81 8.51
N ASN A 42 -0.36 -3.85 7.71
CA ASN A 42 0.51 -4.15 6.57
C ASN A 42 0.40 -3.10 5.47
N LEU A 43 -0.83 -2.70 5.12
CA LEU A 43 -1.07 -1.71 4.07
C LEU A 43 -0.44 -0.36 4.40
N ALA A 44 -0.54 0.08 5.66
CA ALA A 44 0.05 1.34 6.08
C ALA A 44 1.59 1.32 5.99
N VAL A 45 2.24 0.18 6.30
CA VAL A 45 3.68 -0.01 6.07
C VAL A 45 4.00 0.00 4.58
N THR A 46 3.25 -0.73 3.75
CA THR A 46 3.47 -0.77 2.30
C THR A 46 3.33 0.61 1.66
N LEU A 47 2.35 1.42 2.08
CA LEU A 47 2.16 2.78 1.57
C LEU A 47 3.30 3.71 1.98
N HIS A 48 3.85 3.55 3.18
CA HIS A 48 5.06 4.27 3.58
C HIS A 48 6.26 3.92 2.69
N LEU A 49 6.49 2.61 2.45
CA LEU A 49 7.55 2.15 1.55
C LEU A 49 7.35 2.68 0.12
N ALA A 50 6.12 2.66 -0.38
CA ALA A 50 5.77 3.19 -1.69
C ALA A 50 6.06 4.71 -1.78
N ASN A 51 5.78 5.48 -0.73
CA ASN A 51 6.08 6.91 -0.71
C ASN A 51 7.59 7.19 -0.83
N MET A 52 8.45 6.36 -0.24
CA MET A 52 9.90 6.51 -0.43
C MET A 52 10.29 6.37 -1.91
N VAL A 53 9.65 5.46 -2.65
CA VAL A 53 9.91 5.25 -4.08
C VAL A 53 9.23 6.31 -4.95
N ALA A 54 8.05 6.79 -4.57
CA ALA A 54 7.29 7.79 -5.33
C ALA A 54 8.01 9.15 -5.47
N THR A 55 9.05 9.40 -4.66
CA THR A 55 9.86 10.63 -4.73
C THR A 55 10.92 10.62 -5.82
N PHE A 56 11.25 9.46 -6.42
CA PHE A 56 12.18 9.40 -7.54
C PHE A 56 11.53 9.99 -8.81
N PRO A 57 12.22 10.85 -9.58
CA PRO A 57 11.69 11.34 -10.84
C PRO A 57 11.51 10.17 -11.81
N LEU A 58 10.36 10.13 -12.50
CA LEU A 58 10.06 9.14 -13.52
C LEU A 58 9.90 9.86 -14.88
N PRO A 59 10.97 9.95 -15.68
CA PRO A 59 10.90 10.48 -17.05
C PRO A 59 9.97 9.65 -17.92
N ASP A 60 9.37 10.26 -18.94
CA ASP A 60 8.48 9.56 -19.88
C ASP A 60 9.24 8.51 -20.71
N GLU A 61 10.55 8.68 -20.90
CA GLU A 61 11.43 7.74 -21.61
C GLU A 61 11.92 6.58 -20.73
N ALA A 62 11.54 6.54 -19.45
CA ALA A 62 11.94 5.46 -18.57
C ALA A 62 11.17 4.17 -18.90
N ASP A 63 11.89 3.18 -19.42
CA ASP A 63 11.32 1.85 -19.64
C ASP A 63 11.25 1.04 -18.32
N PRO A 64 10.24 0.17 -18.15
CA PRO A 64 10.22 -0.79 -17.06
C PRO A 64 11.46 -1.68 -17.05
N ALA A 65 11.81 -2.20 -15.87
CA ALA A 65 12.91 -3.15 -15.74
C ALA A 65 12.72 -4.35 -16.70
N PRO A 66 13.79 -4.85 -17.34
CA PRO A 66 13.69 -5.88 -18.35
C PRO A 66 13.08 -7.17 -17.80
N THR A 67 12.11 -7.73 -18.51
CA THR A 67 11.56 -9.07 -18.27
C THR A 67 12.24 -10.07 -19.19
N PHE A 68 12.54 -11.26 -18.68
CA PHE A 68 13.20 -12.35 -19.40
C PHE A 68 12.46 -12.71 -20.72
N GLU A 69 13.23 -12.90 -21.81
CA GLU A 69 12.76 -13.52 -23.05
C GLU A 69 13.42 -14.90 -23.23
N ALA A 70 12.62 -15.90 -23.59
CA ALA A 70 12.98 -17.33 -23.67
C ALA A 70 13.67 -17.73 -24.98
#